data_AF-A0A0S4LAI8-F1
#
_entry.id   AF-A0A0S4LAI8-F1
#
_cell.length_a   1.000
_cell.length_b   1.000
_cell.length_c   1.000
_cell.angle_alpha   90.00
_cell.angle_beta   90.00
_cell.angle_gamma   90.00
#
_symmetry.space_group_name_H-M   'P 1'
#
loop_
_entity.id
_entity.type
_entity.pdbx_description
1 polymer ?
#
loop_
_entity_poly.entity_id
_entity_poly.type
_entity_poly.pdbx_seq_one_letter_code
_entity_poly.pdbx_strand_id
1 'polypeptide(L)' 'MACSVVWIPEPTERHREVLGSLLTDTLTRSNLVPDAHLAALAIEHGLTLCSADRDFARFPSLRWEDPLQQK' A
#
# COMPACT_ATOMS: atom_id res chain seq x y z
N MET A 1 16.73 1.26 26.22
CA MET A 1 15.63 1.15 25.24
C MET A 1 16.26 0.89 23.88
N ALA A 2 16.19 -0.33 23.36
CA ALA A 2 16.58 -0.61 21.99
C ALA A 2 15.32 -0.41 21.13
N CYS A 3 15.18 0.74 20.50
CA CYS A 3 14.15 0.92 19.49
C CYS A 3 14.56 0.07 18.28
N SER A 4 13.71 -0.84 17.81
CA SER A 4 14.02 -1.59 16.60
C SER A 4 14.07 -0.59 15.44
N VAL A 5 15.19 -0.54 14.74
CA VAL A 5 15.37 0.34 13.56
C VAL A 5 14.49 -0.08 12.37
N VAL A 6 13.79 -1.21 12.50
CA VAL A 6 12.90 -1.80 11.50
C VAL A 6 11.65 -2.34 12.19
N TRP A 7 10.53 -2.25 11.49
CA TRP A 7 9.23 -2.84 11.82
C TRP A 7 8.55 -3.34 10.54
N ILE A 8 7.88 -4.49 10.62
CA ILE A 8 7.11 -5.07 9.51
C ILE A 8 5.62 -4.85 9.82
N PRO A 9 4.88 -4.10 8.98
CA PRO A 9 3.46 -3.90 9.19
C PRO A 9 2.69 -5.19 8.94
N GLU A 10 1.95 -5.63 9.96
CA GLU A 10 1.02 -6.75 9.85
C GLU A 10 -0.39 -6.24 9.48
N PRO A 11 -1.22 -7.05 8.79
CA PRO A 11 -2.63 -6.74 8.56
C PRO A 11 -3.39 -6.40 9.85
N THR A 12 -4.22 -5.36 9.82
CA THR A 12 -5.13 -5.04 10.93
C THR A 12 -6.46 -5.78 10.80
N GLU A 13 -7.34 -5.65 11.79
CA GLU A 13 -8.72 -6.18 11.73
C GLU A 13 -9.52 -5.60 10.54
N ARG A 14 -9.15 -4.41 10.06
CA ARG A 14 -9.79 -3.73 8.93
C ARG A 14 -9.26 -4.19 7.58
N HIS A 15 -8.26 -5.07 7.54
CA HIS A 15 -7.56 -5.42 6.31
C HIS A 15 -8.46 -5.99 5.23
N ARG A 16 -9.41 -6.86 5.62
CA ARG A 16 -10.35 -7.45 4.67
C ARG A 16 -11.24 -6.39 3.99
N GLU A 17 -11.65 -5.37 4.73
CA GLU A 17 -12.48 -4.28 4.24
C GLU A 17 -11.68 -3.40 3.27
N VAL A 18 -10.50 -2.94 3.70
CA VAL A 18 -9.63 -2.07 2.91
C VAL A 18 -9.15 -2.78 1.64
N LEU A 19 -8.62 -4.00 1.76
CA LEU A 19 -8.20 -4.78 0.59
C LEU A 19 -9.38 -5.07 -0.34
N GLY A 20 -10.56 -5.39 0.21
CA GLY A 20 -11.77 -5.63 -0.57
C GLY A 20 -12.19 -4.42 -1.40
N SER A 21 -12.11 -3.20 -0.84
CA SER A 21 -12.43 -1.98 -1.59
C SER A 21 -11.42 -1.74 -2.71
N LEU A 22 -10.12 -1.88 -2.42
CA LEU A 22 -9.06 -1.70 -3.44
C LEU A 22 -9.18 -2.72 -4.57
N LEU A 23 -9.50 -3.97 -4.26
CA LEU A 23 -9.71 -5.01 -5.27
C LEU A 23 -10.95 -4.74 -6.12
N THR A 24 -12.05 -4.29 -5.52
CA THR A 24 -13.29 -3.96 -6.24
C THR A 24 -13.07 -2.86 -7.29
N ASP A 25 -12.25 -1.87 -6.97
CA ASP A 25 -11.90 -0.78 -7.88
C ASP A 25 -10.89 -1.20 -8.97
N THR A 26 -10.21 -2.35 -8.81
CA THR A 26 -9.11 -2.81 -9.68
C THR A 26 -9.40 -4.13 -10.41
N LEU A 27 -10.63 -4.66 -10.34
CA LEU A 27 -11.07 -6.00 -10.77
C LEU A 27 -10.73 -6.42 -12.22
N THR A 28 -10.18 -5.54 -13.05
CA THR A 28 -9.83 -5.85 -14.44
C THR A 28 -8.47 -6.52 -14.61
N ARG A 29 -7.59 -6.58 -13.59
CA ARG A 29 -6.25 -7.15 -13.75
C ARG A 29 -5.75 -7.98 -12.56
N SER A 30 -5.50 -9.27 -12.80
CA SER A 30 -5.00 -10.22 -11.79
C SER A 30 -3.61 -9.89 -11.23
N ASN A 31 -2.82 -9.08 -11.94
CA ASN A 31 -1.48 -8.67 -11.49
C ASN A 31 -1.50 -7.65 -10.34
N LEU A 32 -2.66 -7.09 -9.98
CA LEU A 32 -2.77 -6.01 -8.99
C LEU A 32 -3.04 -6.50 -7.57
N VAL A 33 -3.26 -7.81 -7.34
CA VAL A 33 -3.54 -8.34 -5.99
C VAL A 33 -2.38 -8.10 -5.02
N PRO A 34 -1.10 -8.36 -5.38
CA PRO A 34 0.03 -8.05 -4.50
C PRO A 34 0.15 -6.55 -4.20
N ASP A 35 -0.05 -5.69 -5.21
CA ASP A 35 0.04 -4.24 -5.04
C ASP A 35 -1.09 -3.69 -4.16
N ALA A 36 -2.31 -4.22 -4.33
CA ALA A 36 -3.45 -3.88 -3.48
C ALA A 36 -3.20 -4.29 -2.01
N HIS A 37 -2.50 -5.41 -1.78
CA HIS A 37 -2.13 -5.82 -0.43
C HIS A 37 -1.13 -4.84 0.21
N LEU A 38 -0.08 -4.43 -0.51
CA LEU A 38 0.87 -3.43 -0.04
C LEU A 38 0.20 -2.07 0.21
N ALA A 39 -0.70 -1.65 -0.68
CA ALA A 39 -1.48 -0.44 -0.55
C ALA A 39 -2.38 -0.47 0.70
N ALA A 40 -3.04 -1.62 0.97
CA ALA A 40 -3.88 -1.78 2.15
C ALA A 40 -3.07 -1.64 3.45
N LEU A 41 -1.90 -2.30 3.55
CA LEU A 41 -1.01 -2.16 4.70
C LEU A 41 -0.59 -0.70 4.92
N ALA A 42 -0.21 0.01 3.86
CA ALA A 42 0.18 1.41 3.96
C ALA A 42 -0.98 2.31 4.39
N ILE A 43 -2.19 2.07 3.89
CA ILE A 43 -3.40 2.84 4.25
C ILE A 43 -3.77 2.60 5.72
N GLU A 44 -3.80 1.35 6.16
CA GLU A 44 -4.18 0.97 7.52
C GLU A 44 -3.29 1.59 8.59
N HIS A 45 -1.98 1.58 8.32
CA HIS A 45 -0.98 2.09 9.25
C HIS A 45 -0.67 3.57 9.05
N GLY A 46 -1.35 4.24 8.12
CA GLY A 46 -1.09 5.65 7.83
C GLY A 46 0.37 5.87 7.43
N LEU A 47 0.88 5.06 6.51
CA LEU A 47 2.23 5.15 5.95
C LEU A 47 2.23 5.86 4.58
N THR A 48 3.42 6.17 4.08
CA THR A 48 3.66 6.50 2.68
C THR A 48 4.40 5.33 2.05
N LEU A 49 3.92 4.84 0.91
CA LEU A 49 4.60 3.79 0.17
C LEU A 49 5.65 4.40 -0.76
N CYS A 50 6.91 4.04 -0.59
CA CYS A 50 7.99 4.46 -1.47
C CYS A 50 8.21 3.38 -2.55
N SER A 51 7.95 3.71 -3.82
CA SER A 51 8.17 2.78 -4.94
C SER A 51 8.33 3.53 -6.25
N ALA A 52 9.15 3.02 -7.17
CA ALA A 52 9.24 3.54 -8.54
C ALA A 52 8.11 3.03 -9.47
N ASP A 53 7.28 2.10 -8.98
CA ASP A 53 6.17 1.56 -9.76
C ASP A 53 4.99 2.55 -9.77
N ARG A 54 4.61 2.99 -10.97
CA ARG A 54 3.55 3.99 -11.19
C ARG A 54 2.15 3.39 -11.11
N ASP A 55 2.00 2.06 -11.11
CA ASP A 55 0.69 1.43 -10.96
C ASP A 55 0.07 1.69 -9.58
N PHE A 56 0.87 2.07 -8.56
CA PHE A 56 0.36 2.51 -7.26
C PHE A 56 -0.48 3.80 -7.31
N ALA A 57 -0.32 4.63 -8.35
CA ALA A 57 -1.16 5.82 -8.56
C ALA A 57 -2.65 5.48 -8.77
N ARG A 58 -2.99 4.21 -9.00
CA ARG A 58 -4.36 3.72 -9.16
C ARG A 58 -5.13 3.60 -7.85
N PHE A 59 -4.45 3.59 -6.71
CA PHE A 59 -5.08 3.45 -5.40
C PHE A 59 -5.33 4.84 -4.78
N PRO A 60 -6.55 5.39 -4.86
CA PRO A 60 -6.80 6.81 -4.57
C PRO A 60 -6.57 7.21 -3.11
N SER A 61 -6.65 6.27 -2.17
CA SER A 61 -6.41 6.52 -0.73
C SER A 61 -4.95 6.28 -0.31
N LEU A 62 -4.10 5.81 -1.22
CA LEU A 62 -2.70 5.53 -0.93
C LEU A 62 -1.86 6.80 -1.06
N ARG A 63 -1.07 7.10 -0.02
CA ARG A 63 0.05 8.03 -0.16
C ARG A 63 1.23 7.26 -0.76
N TRP A 64 1.63 7.66 -1.96
CA TRP A 64 2.71 7.03 -2.70
C TRP A 64 3.71 8.10 -3.16
N GLU A 65 5.00 7.77 -3.06
CA GLU A 65 6.08 8.58 -3.59
C GLU A 65 7.04 7.72 -4.42
N ASP A 66 7.53 8.29 -5.51
CA ASP A 66 8.65 7.73 -6.27
C ASP A 66 9.94 8.41 -5.80
N PRO A 67 10.82 7.71 -5.04
CA PRO A 67 12.06 8.30 -4.54
C PRO A 67 13.03 8.69 -5.65
N LEU A 68 12.88 8.14 -6.87
CA LEU A 68 13.72 8.49 -8.02
C LEU A 68 13.25 9.77 -8.74
N GLN A 69 12.06 10.27 -8.40
CA GLN A 69 11.53 11.53 -8.93
C GLN A 69 11.74 12.71 -7.98
N GLN A 70 12.15 12.46 -6.73
CA GLN A 70 12.49 13.51 -5.77
C GLN A 70 13.91 14.03 -6.09
N LYS A 71 14.01 15.33 -6.40
CA LYS A 71 15.28 16.02 -6.68
C LYS A 71 16.08 16.32 -5.41
#